data_AF-A0A444Z3D4-F1
#
_entry.id   AF-A0A444Z3D4-F1
#
_cell.length_a   1.000
_cell.length_b   1.000
_cell.length_c   1.000
_cell.angle_alpha   90.00
_cell.angle_beta   90.00
_cell.angle_gamma   90.00
#
_symmetry.space_group_name_H-M   'P 1'
#
loop_
_entity.id
_entity.type
_entity.pdbx_description
1 polymer ?
#
loop_
_entity_poly.entity_id
_entity_poly.type
_entity_poly.pdbx_seq_one_letter_code
_entity_poly.pdbx_strand_id
1 'polypeptide(L)'
;MEVTSGLALLFQQFSALLRKNLLLSWRNRKATLLQVLSPLFFMFLIFAIDKAIKAQYSNTTYYKSVPEPPLRPSPSIPPCENKFFVKLPCYDFVWSGDRNPRIRTIVEAIMNNNPGRTIPPSKVKSFSDKAAVDEWLLNNPMHCPGALHFVERSKTIISYGLQTNSTYVQKRGKYEDPTFAFQLPLQLAAEREIARNLIGDSNFSWNVFLREFAHPATAPFSTVSSVGPTFFLAIAMFNFVLQMSSLVTEKELKLRQAMTMMGLYDSAYWLSWLIWEAFITLLSSLLVVLFGMMFQFRFFLKNDFLVVFFVFFLFELNSNFSWNVFLREFAHPATAPFSTVSSVGPTFFLAIAMFNFVLQMSSLVTEKELKLRQAMTMMGLYDSAYWLSWLIWEAFITLLSSLLVVLFGMMFQFRFFLKNDFLVVFFVFFLFELSMTGLAFMLSAFISKSSSATTVGFSIFIVGFVTQLVTQAGFPYSDSISKTFRIIWSFFPPNPFAQALYILSEAVSTSEVHGIRWSKRGQCGPDDEDCVITIVCNNL
;
A
#
# COMPACT_ATOMS: atom_id res chain seq x y z
N MET A 1 61.27 15.74 -22.10
CA MET A 1 60.11 15.71 -21.18
C MET A 1 60.65 16.04 -19.81
N GLU A 2 60.43 17.26 -19.32
CA GLU A 2 60.75 17.59 -17.94
C GLU A 2 59.93 16.69 -17.02
N VAL A 3 60.61 15.95 -16.14
CA VAL A 3 59.95 15.12 -15.14
C VAL A 3 59.39 16.08 -14.10
N THR A 4 58.15 16.51 -14.30
CA THR A 4 57.41 17.28 -13.30
C THR A 4 57.41 16.48 -12.00
N SER A 5 57.77 17.10 -10.88
CA SER A 5 57.75 16.48 -9.56
C SER A 5 56.87 17.30 -8.60
N GLY A 6 56.38 16.67 -7.53
CA GLY A 6 55.53 17.33 -6.54
C GLY A 6 54.11 17.62 -7.04
N LEU A 7 53.57 18.81 -6.71
CA LEU A 7 52.18 19.20 -6.99
C LEU A 7 51.82 19.24 -8.48
N ALA A 8 52.77 19.62 -9.34
CA ALA A 8 52.54 19.67 -10.79
C ALA A 8 52.28 18.27 -11.38
N LEU A 9 53.05 17.27 -10.93
CA LEU A 9 52.83 15.88 -11.31
C LEU A 9 51.50 15.34 -10.78
N LEU A 10 51.16 15.68 -9.54
CA LEU A 10 49.88 15.30 -8.94
C LEU A 10 48.70 15.86 -9.75
N PHE A 11 48.74 17.13 -10.13
CA PHE A 11 47.70 17.77 -10.94
C PHE A 11 47.60 17.14 -12.35
N GLN A 12 48.75 16.85 -12.97
CA GLN A 12 48.79 16.17 -14.28
C GLN A 12 48.18 14.77 -14.20
N GLN A 13 48.58 13.96 -13.21
CA GLN A 13 48.03 12.61 -12.98
C GLN A 13 46.54 12.66 -12.68
N PHE A 14 46.10 13.58 -11.83
CA PHE A 14 44.69 13.82 -11.51
C PHE A 14 43.88 14.18 -12.76
N SER A 15 44.34 15.14 -13.57
CA SER A 15 43.64 15.55 -14.79
C SER A 15 43.57 14.40 -15.81
N ALA A 16 44.60 13.58 -15.91
CA ALA A 16 44.61 12.41 -16.78
C ALA A 16 43.60 11.35 -16.32
N LEU A 17 43.51 11.08 -15.02
CA LEU A 17 42.53 10.16 -14.44
C LEU A 17 41.09 10.67 -14.60
N LEU A 18 40.86 11.96 -14.43
CA LEU A 18 39.53 12.56 -14.60
C LEU A 18 39.08 12.47 -16.06
N ARG A 19 40.00 12.68 -17.01
CA ARG A 19 39.76 12.44 -18.45
C ARG A 19 39.50 10.96 -18.74
N LYS A 20 40.23 10.05 -18.10
CA LYS A 20 39.99 8.60 -18.19
C LYS A 20 38.56 8.26 -17.72
N ASN A 21 38.12 8.75 -16.57
CA ASN A 21 36.79 8.49 -16.01
C ASN A 21 35.69 9.03 -16.93
N LEU A 22 35.87 10.23 -17.48
CA LEU A 22 34.96 10.81 -18.47
C LEU A 22 34.86 9.97 -19.74
N LEU A 23 36.00 9.50 -20.27
CA LEU A 23 36.03 8.62 -21.44
C LEU A 23 35.43 7.24 -21.17
N LEU A 24 35.64 6.68 -19.98
CA LEU A 24 35.03 5.42 -19.54
C LEU A 24 33.52 5.53 -19.48
N SER A 25 33.00 6.61 -18.88
CA SER A 25 31.57 6.91 -18.83
C SER A 25 31.01 7.10 -20.25
N TRP A 26 31.72 7.83 -21.12
CA TRP A 26 31.33 7.99 -22.52
C TRP A 26 31.33 6.70 -23.34
N ARG A 27 32.22 5.75 -23.04
CA ARG A 27 32.25 4.42 -23.69
C ARG A 27 31.15 3.51 -23.15
N ASN A 28 30.85 3.59 -21.86
CA ASN A 28 29.76 2.85 -21.23
C ASN A 28 28.42 3.60 -21.28
N ARG A 29 28.02 4.04 -22.49
CA ARG A 29 26.86 4.91 -22.71
C ARG A 29 25.58 4.41 -22.07
N LYS A 30 25.37 3.09 -22.01
CA LYS A 30 24.16 2.50 -21.43
C LYS A 30 24.07 2.75 -19.93
N ALA A 31 25.16 2.50 -19.19
CA ALA A 31 25.19 2.72 -17.74
C ALA A 31 25.07 4.21 -17.40
N THR A 32 25.82 5.07 -18.10
CA THR A 32 25.77 6.52 -17.89
C THR A 32 24.41 7.11 -18.26
N LEU A 33 23.77 6.63 -19.32
CA LEU A 33 22.41 7.04 -19.68
C LEU A 33 21.40 6.61 -18.61
N LEU A 34 21.50 5.37 -18.10
CA LEU A 34 20.64 4.89 -17.03
C LEU A 34 20.81 5.70 -15.74
N GLN A 35 22.05 6.06 -15.43
CA GLN A 35 22.40 6.88 -14.27
C GLN A 35 21.77 8.27 -14.35
N VAL A 36 21.99 8.98 -15.47
CA VAL A 36 21.48 10.35 -15.71
C VAL A 36 19.96 10.39 -15.88
N LEU A 37 19.34 9.35 -16.44
CA LEU A 37 17.89 9.26 -16.59
C LEU A 37 17.17 8.70 -15.37
N SER A 38 17.88 8.16 -14.38
CA SER A 38 17.26 7.61 -13.18
C SER A 38 16.37 8.63 -12.44
N PRO A 39 16.76 9.92 -12.27
CA PRO A 39 15.89 10.90 -11.65
C PRO A 39 14.62 11.12 -12.48
N LEU A 40 14.71 11.20 -13.80
CA LEU A 40 13.54 11.37 -14.67
C LEU A 40 12.56 10.20 -14.50
N PHE A 41 13.08 8.98 -14.52
CA PHE A 41 12.29 7.77 -14.42
C PHE A 41 11.54 7.71 -13.08
N PHE A 42 12.23 7.90 -11.96
CA PHE A 42 11.59 7.84 -10.65
C PHE A 42 10.64 9.02 -10.41
N MET A 43 10.96 10.23 -10.92
CA MET A 43 10.06 11.38 -10.84
C MET A 43 8.78 11.17 -11.67
N PHE A 44 8.90 10.52 -12.84
CA PHE A 44 7.74 10.11 -13.63
C PHE A 44 6.88 9.07 -12.90
N LEU A 45 7.50 8.12 -12.19
CA LEU A 45 6.75 7.14 -11.38
C LEU A 45 5.95 7.81 -10.26
N ILE A 46 6.57 8.75 -9.51
CA ILE A 46 5.85 9.54 -8.50
C ILE A 46 4.68 10.30 -9.15
N PHE A 47 4.88 10.82 -10.37
CA PHE A 47 3.84 11.57 -11.09
C PHE A 47 2.67 10.68 -11.49
N ALA A 48 2.96 9.47 -11.99
CA ALA A 48 1.93 8.48 -12.32
C ALA A 48 1.13 8.07 -11.08
N ILE A 49 1.80 7.86 -9.95
CA ILE A 49 1.14 7.56 -8.66
C ILE A 49 0.25 8.73 -8.21
N ASP A 50 0.74 9.96 -8.30
CA ASP A 50 -0.03 11.16 -7.93
C ASP A 50 -1.29 11.31 -8.78
N LYS A 51 -1.21 11.02 -10.09
CA LYS A 51 -2.37 11.01 -10.98
C LYS A 51 -3.34 9.89 -10.65
N ALA A 52 -2.86 8.69 -10.33
CA ALA A 52 -3.70 7.56 -9.95
C ALA A 52 -4.49 7.84 -8.67
N ILE A 53 -3.83 8.37 -7.63
CA ILE A 53 -4.47 8.74 -6.36
C ILE A 53 -5.54 9.83 -6.59
N LYS A 54 -5.21 10.89 -7.35
CA LYS A 54 -6.17 11.95 -7.67
C LYS A 54 -7.39 11.44 -8.44
N ALA A 55 -7.20 10.49 -9.35
CA ALA A 55 -8.29 9.88 -10.09
C ALA A 55 -9.23 9.09 -9.15
N GLN A 56 -8.68 8.31 -8.22
CA GLN A 56 -9.45 7.53 -7.24
C GLN A 56 -10.36 8.40 -6.38
N TYR A 57 -9.86 9.54 -5.91
CA TYR A 57 -10.60 10.42 -5.00
C TYR A 57 -11.38 11.55 -5.68
N SER A 58 -11.41 11.59 -7.02
CA SER A 58 -12.08 12.66 -7.78
C SER A 58 -13.58 12.81 -7.50
N ASN A 59 -14.23 11.73 -7.03
CA ASN A 59 -15.66 11.69 -6.76
C ASN A 59 -16.03 12.10 -5.33
N THR A 60 -15.09 12.17 -4.39
CA THR A 60 -15.43 12.52 -3.00
C THR A 60 -15.54 14.04 -2.82
N THR A 61 -16.52 14.49 -2.03
CA THR A 61 -16.71 15.92 -1.74
C THR A 61 -15.54 16.50 -0.95
N TYR A 62 -14.79 15.67 -0.22
CA TYR A 62 -13.64 16.04 0.61
C TYR A 62 -12.55 16.84 -0.13
N TYR A 63 -12.36 16.56 -1.43
CA TYR A 63 -11.36 17.24 -2.28
C TYR A 63 -11.95 18.31 -3.21
N LYS A 64 -13.23 18.63 -3.08
CA LYS A 64 -13.89 19.70 -3.83
C LYS A 64 -14.15 20.88 -2.90
N SER A 65 -14.00 22.10 -3.41
CA SER A 65 -14.46 23.28 -2.69
C SER A 65 -15.97 23.32 -2.83
N VAL A 66 -16.69 23.14 -1.72
CA VAL A 66 -18.15 23.13 -1.71
C VAL A 66 -18.64 24.37 -0.94
N PRO A 67 -18.82 25.52 -1.62
CA PRO A 67 -19.29 26.74 -0.97
C PRO A 67 -20.76 26.62 -0.52
N GLU A 68 -21.57 25.88 -1.28
CA GLU A 68 -22.96 25.57 -0.94
C GLU A 68 -23.22 24.06 -1.05
N PRO A 69 -23.13 23.31 0.06
CA PRO A 69 -23.42 21.89 0.04
C PRO A 69 -24.92 21.65 -0.18
N PRO A 70 -25.29 20.66 -1.01
CA PRO A 70 -26.69 20.36 -1.31
C PRO A 70 -27.42 19.90 -0.04
N LEU A 71 -28.65 20.36 0.12
CA LEU A 71 -29.54 19.87 1.18
C LEU A 71 -29.83 18.39 0.93
N ARG A 72 -29.50 17.53 1.89
CA ARG A 72 -29.88 16.12 1.85
C ARG A 72 -31.18 15.92 2.64
N PRO A 73 -32.19 15.24 2.06
CA PRO A 73 -33.40 14.90 2.79
C PRO A 73 -33.07 13.95 3.96
N SER A 74 -33.96 13.91 4.96
CA SER A 74 -33.80 13.04 6.12
C SER A 74 -33.56 11.60 5.68
N PRO A 75 -32.44 10.97 6.09
CA PRO A 75 -32.15 9.61 5.67
C PRO A 75 -33.15 8.63 6.30
N SER A 76 -33.61 7.65 5.51
CA SER A 76 -34.43 6.53 5.98
C SER A 76 -33.58 5.56 6.79
N ILE A 77 -34.18 4.80 7.72
CA ILE A 77 -33.48 3.70 8.40
C ILE A 77 -33.16 2.62 7.34
N PRO A 78 -31.88 2.42 6.98
CA PRO A 78 -31.53 1.44 5.95
C PRO A 78 -31.70 0.01 6.52
N PRO A 79 -31.90 -0.99 5.65
CA PRO A 79 -31.93 -2.39 6.08
C PRO A 79 -30.56 -2.76 6.69
N CYS A 80 -30.57 -3.58 7.74
CA CYS A 80 -29.35 -4.01 8.42
C CYS A 80 -28.34 -4.70 7.49
N GLU A 81 -28.81 -5.33 6.41
CA GLU A 81 -27.99 -5.94 5.36
C GLU A 81 -27.08 -4.94 4.64
N ASN A 82 -27.47 -3.68 4.53
CA ASN A 82 -26.67 -2.66 3.84
C ASN A 82 -25.44 -2.22 4.66
N LYS A 83 -25.38 -2.57 5.95
CA LYS A 83 -24.23 -2.27 6.80
C LYS A 83 -23.03 -3.07 6.31
N PHE A 84 -21.85 -2.42 6.20
CA PHE A 84 -20.68 -3.08 5.62
C PHE A 84 -20.28 -4.38 6.33
N PHE A 85 -20.53 -4.46 7.64
CA PHE A 85 -20.25 -5.62 8.47
C PHE A 85 -21.43 -5.90 9.38
N VAL A 86 -22.21 -6.94 9.06
CA VAL A 86 -23.33 -7.43 9.85
C VAL A 86 -23.37 -8.96 9.82
N LYS A 87 -23.78 -9.59 10.92
CA LYS A 87 -24.04 -11.02 10.97
C LYS A 87 -25.52 -11.31 10.75
N LEU A 88 -25.82 -12.27 9.89
CA LEU A 88 -27.18 -12.77 9.70
C LEU A 88 -27.50 -13.86 10.75
N PRO A 89 -28.73 -13.88 11.31
CA PRO A 89 -29.83 -12.95 11.07
C PRO A 89 -29.59 -11.57 11.72
N CYS A 90 -29.84 -10.49 10.97
CA CYS A 90 -29.64 -9.12 11.46
C CYS A 90 -30.97 -8.41 11.75
N TYR A 91 -30.92 -7.43 12.65
CA TYR A 91 -32.02 -6.56 13.04
C TYR A 91 -31.72 -5.12 12.63
N ASP A 92 -32.71 -4.40 12.12
CA ASP A 92 -32.58 -2.99 11.69
C ASP A 92 -32.35 -2.07 12.88
N PHE A 93 -33.04 -2.34 13.99
CA PHE A 93 -32.75 -1.76 15.30
C PHE A 93 -33.36 -2.63 16.40
N VAL A 94 -32.88 -2.44 17.63
CA VAL A 94 -33.49 -3.03 18.83
C VAL A 94 -33.97 -1.94 19.77
N TRP A 95 -34.90 -2.24 20.67
CA TRP A 95 -35.40 -1.23 21.58
C TRP A 95 -35.77 -1.76 22.97
N SER A 96 -35.72 -0.89 23.98
CA SER A 96 -36.19 -1.18 25.34
C SER A 96 -37.36 -0.31 25.76
N GLY A 97 -38.19 -0.83 26.67
CA GLY A 97 -39.38 -0.14 27.19
C GLY A 97 -40.69 -0.83 26.83
N ASP A 98 -40.65 -2.11 26.45
CA ASP A 98 -41.82 -2.87 25.95
C ASP A 98 -42.95 -3.06 26.97
N ARG A 99 -42.66 -2.83 28.26
CA ARG A 99 -43.69 -2.86 29.32
C ARG A 99 -44.77 -1.79 29.11
N ASN A 100 -44.47 -0.74 28.35
CA ASN A 100 -45.38 0.38 28.15
C ASN A 100 -46.08 0.29 26.78
N PRO A 101 -47.42 0.14 26.74
CA PRO A 101 -48.17 0.04 25.48
C PRO A 101 -48.00 1.28 24.61
N ARG A 102 -47.84 2.46 25.21
CA ARG A 102 -47.65 3.72 24.47
C ARG A 102 -46.33 3.73 23.69
N ILE A 103 -45.27 3.16 24.24
CA ILE A 103 -43.98 3.03 23.57
C ILE A 103 -44.08 2.03 22.43
N ARG A 104 -44.82 0.93 22.61
CA ARG A 104 -45.07 -0.04 21.54
C ARG A 104 -45.76 0.60 20.33
N THR A 105 -46.78 1.44 20.56
CA THR A 105 -47.45 2.19 19.48
C THR A 105 -46.48 3.15 18.76
N ILE A 106 -45.57 3.80 19.48
CA ILE A 106 -44.54 4.66 18.86
C ILE A 106 -43.63 3.83 17.97
N VAL A 107 -43.15 2.68 18.45
CA VAL A 107 -42.23 1.83 17.66
C VAL A 107 -42.92 1.22 16.44
N GLU A 108 -44.18 0.80 16.56
CA GLU A 108 -45.00 0.37 15.42
C GLU A 108 -45.16 1.50 14.39
N ALA A 109 -45.35 2.74 14.85
CA ALA A 109 -45.40 3.90 13.96
C ALA A 109 -44.04 4.17 13.29
N ILE A 110 -42.91 4.00 13.99
CA ILE A 110 -41.55 4.12 13.42
C ILE A 110 -41.38 3.11 12.28
N MET A 111 -41.82 1.87 12.48
CA MET A 111 -41.71 0.81 11.50
C MET A 111 -42.58 1.04 10.25
N ASN A 112 -43.82 1.50 10.45
CA ASN A 112 -44.78 1.72 9.37
C ASN A 112 -44.49 3.00 8.58
N ASN A 113 -44.02 4.06 9.24
CA ASN A 113 -43.78 5.38 8.62
C ASN A 113 -42.33 5.57 8.15
N ASN A 114 -41.51 4.52 8.10
CA ASN A 114 -40.12 4.65 7.65
C ASN A 114 -40.09 5.03 6.15
N PRO A 115 -39.43 6.13 5.75
CA PRO A 115 -39.41 6.57 4.35
C PRO A 115 -38.76 5.52 3.44
N GLY A 116 -39.34 5.30 2.26
CA GLY A 116 -38.80 4.39 1.24
C GLY A 116 -39.01 2.90 1.47
N ARG A 117 -39.27 2.44 2.71
CA ARG A 117 -39.65 1.05 3.02
C ARG A 117 -40.32 0.92 4.39
N THR A 118 -41.29 0.02 4.51
CA THR A 118 -41.84 -0.40 5.81
C THR A 118 -40.91 -1.43 6.47
N ILE A 119 -40.61 -1.27 7.76
CA ILE A 119 -39.74 -2.20 8.50
C ILE A 119 -40.57 -3.38 9.01
N PRO A 120 -40.24 -4.64 8.62
CA PRO A 120 -41.00 -5.79 9.06
C PRO A 120 -40.74 -6.09 10.56
N PRO A 121 -41.73 -6.61 11.31
CA PRO A 121 -41.56 -6.95 12.74
C PRO A 121 -40.45 -7.96 13.02
N SER A 122 -40.11 -8.83 12.07
CA SER A 122 -38.98 -9.77 12.20
C SER A 122 -37.61 -9.09 12.28
N LYS A 123 -37.51 -7.83 11.84
CA LYS A 123 -36.28 -7.03 11.82
C LYS A 123 -36.13 -6.12 13.02
N VAL A 124 -37.08 -6.14 13.97
CA VAL A 124 -37.04 -5.32 15.19
C VAL A 124 -37.20 -6.23 16.40
N LYS A 125 -36.33 -6.06 17.39
CA LYS A 125 -36.39 -6.84 18.63
C LYS A 125 -36.65 -5.94 19.84
N SER A 126 -37.65 -6.31 20.64
CA SER A 126 -38.03 -5.59 21.85
C SER A 126 -37.40 -6.21 23.10
N PHE A 127 -37.17 -5.37 24.10
CA PHE A 127 -36.62 -5.73 25.41
C PHE A 127 -37.36 -4.99 26.52
N SER A 128 -37.37 -5.56 27.72
CA SER A 128 -38.02 -4.94 28.87
C SER A 128 -37.29 -3.68 29.34
N ASP A 129 -35.97 -3.78 29.51
CA ASP A 129 -35.13 -2.78 30.17
C ASP A 129 -33.80 -2.61 29.43
N LYS A 130 -33.11 -1.48 29.67
CA LYS A 130 -31.81 -1.18 29.04
C LYS A 130 -30.77 -2.28 29.28
N ALA A 131 -30.67 -2.80 30.50
CA ALA A 131 -29.69 -3.83 30.85
C ALA A 131 -29.85 -5.12 30.03
N ALA A 132 -31.08 -5.49 29.69
CA ALA A 132 -31.35 -6.67 28.84
C ALA A 132 -30.89 -6.46 27.39
N VAL A 133 -30.94 -5.22 26.89
CA VAL A 133 -30.37 -4.86 25.58
C VAL A 133 -28.86 -4.96 25.62
N ASP A 134 -28.22 -4.41 26.65
CA ASP A 134 -26.75 -4.44 26.81
C ASP A 134 -26.22 -5.88 26.89
N GLU A 135 -26.87 -6.74 27.68
CA GLU A 135 -26.53 -8.17 27.78
C GLU A 135 -26.72 -8.89 26.44
N TRP A 136 -27.81 -8.60 25.72
CA TRP A 136 -28.06 -9.21 24.42
C TRP A 136 -27.04 -8.76 23.36
N LEU A 137 -26.69 -7.46 23.32
CA LEU A 137 -25.69 -6.91 22.40
C LEU A 137 -24.29 -7.51 22.67
N LEU A 138 -23.95 -7.72 23.94
CA LEU A 138 -22.67 -8.34 24.33
C LEU A 138 -22.59 -9.81 23.87
N ASN A 139 -23.70 -10.54 23.98
CA ASN A 139 -23.80 -11.94 23.54
C ASN A 139 -23.96 -12.08 22.01
N ASN A 140 -24.42 -11.03 21.30
CA ASN A 140 -24.71 -11.05 19.87
C ASN A 140 -23.99 -9.90 19.12
N PRO A 141 -22.65 -9.92 19.07
CA PRO A 141 -21.90 -8.84 18.42
C PRO A 141 -22.19 -8.79 16.93
N MET A 142 -22.32 -7.57 16.38
CA MET A 142 -22.53 -7.29 14.95
C MET A 142 -23.87 -7.76 14.36
N HIS A 143 -24.90 -8.01 15.16
CA HIS A 143 -26.24 -8.36 14.68
C HIS A 143 -27.20 -7.17 14.52
N CYS A 144 -26.86 -6.01 15.09
CA CYS A 144 -27.71 -4.82 15.09
C CYS A 144 -26.85 -3.55 14.93
N PRO A 145 -27.28 -2.55 14.13
CA PRO A 145 -26.55 -1.31 13.98
C PRO A 145 -26.74 -0.33 15.15
N GLY A 146 -27.87 -0.39 15.87
CA GLY A 146 -28.18 0.52 16.97
C GLY A 146 -29.41 0.13 17.78
N ALA A 147 -29.49 0.67 19.01
CA ALA A 147 -30.59 0.45 19.93
C ALA A 147 -31.26 1.77 20.38
N LEU A 148 -32.57 1.72 20.57
CA LEU A 148 -33.40 2.81 21.10
C LEU A 148 -33.90 2.47 22.51
N HIS A 149 -33.66 3.34 23.47
CA HIS A 149 -34.13 3.16 24.85
C HIS A 149 -35.19 4.19 25.16
N PHE A 150 -36.44 3.77 25.33
CA PHE A 150 -37.52 4.68 25.68
C PHE A 150 -37.83 4.62 27.18
N VAL A 151 -38.04 5.78 27.79
CA VAL A 151 -38.48 5.94 29.17
C VAL A 151 -39.54 7.03 29.22
N GLU A 152 -40.78 6.65 29.54
CA GLU A 152 -41.85 7.62 29.83
C GLU A 152 -41.64 8.15 31.26
N ARG A 153 -41.40 9.46 31.38
CA ARG A 153 -41.26 10.12 32.70
C ARG A 153 -42.57 10.72 33.18
N SER A 154 -43.40 11.19 32.27
CA SER A 154 -44.74 11.73 32.52
C SER A 154 -45.62 11.61 31.28
N LYS A 155 -46.91 11.91 31.39
CA LYS A 155 -47.85 11.90 30.25
C LYS A 155 -47.43 12.81 29.08
N THR A 156 -46.59 13.82 29.34
CA THR A 156 -46.12 14.80 28.36
C THR A 156 -44.63 14.67 28.03
N ILE A 157 -43.89 13.84 28.75
CA ILE A 157 -42.43 13.72 28.61
C ILE A 157 -42.06 12.26 28.37
N ILE A 158 -41.71 11.98 27.12
CA ILE A 158 -41.09 10.73 26.69
C ILE A 158 -39.62 11.03 26.45
N SER A 159 -38.74 10.44 27.25
CA SER A 159 -37.30 10.50 27.03
C SER A 159 -36.85 9.30 26.23
N TYR A 160 -35.93 9.50 25.30
CA TYR A 160 -35.29 8.41 24.55
C TYR A 160 -33.78 8.52 24.64
N GLY A 161 -33.09 7.38 24.58
CA GLY A 161 -31.64 7.28 24.47
C GLY A 161 -31.28 6.45 23.25
N LEU A 162 -30.20 6.82 22.57
CA LEU A 162 -29.68 6.09 21.42
C LEU A 162 -28.36 5.44 21.80
N GLN A 163 -28.21 4.16 21.47
CA GLN A 163 -26.98 3.40 21.65
C GLN A 163 -26.53 2.88 20.28
N THR A 164 -25.46 3.46 19.75
CA THR A 164 -24.85 3.07 18.47
C THR A 164 -23.35 2.90 18.64
N ASN A 165 -22.74 2.16 17.71
CA ASN A 165 -21.29 2.11 17.63
C ASN A 165 -20.77 3.40 16.99
N SER A 166 -19.76 4.03 17.59
CA SER A 166 -19.12 5.27 17.09
C SER A 166 -17.90 5.01 16.21
N THR A 167 -17.42 3.77 16.10
CA THR A 167 -16.24 3.46 15.30
C THR A 167 -16.56 3.46 13.81
N TYR A 168 -15.74 4.18 13.03
CA TYR A 168 -15.81 4.20 11.58
C TYR A 168 -15.43 2.82 11.03
N VAL A 169 -16.09 2.40 9.95
CA VAL A 169 -15.80 1.13 9.31
C VAL A 169 -15.47 1.35 7.84
N GLN A 170 -14.46 0.64 7.32
CA GLN A 170 -13.97 0.81 5.96
C GLN A 170 -14.12 -0.50 5.18
N LYS A 171 -14.68 -0.43 3.96
CA LYS A 171 -14.77 -1.56 3.02
C LYS A 171 -14.32 -1.08 1.64
N ARG A 172 -13.23 -1.65 1.11
CA ARG A 172 -12.64 -1.37 -0.21
C ARG A 172 -12.42 0.11 -0.50
N GLY A 173 -11.87 0.85 0.47
CA GLY A 173 -11.64 2.29 0.33
C GLY A 173 -12.89 3.18 0.52
N LYS A 174 -14.08 2.61 0.70
CA LYS A 174 -15.30 3.34 1.10
C LYS A 174 -15.42 3.35 2.62
N TYR A 175 -15.70 4.52 3.18
CA TYR A 175 -15.93 4.69 4.61
C TYR A 175 -17.43 4.76 4.89
N GLU A 176 -17.90 3.94 5.83
CA GLU A 176 -19.25 4.03 6.40
C GLU A 176 -19.14 4.82 7.70
N ASP A 177 -19.73 6.02 7.70
CA ASP A 177 -19.89 6.81 8.91
C ASP A 177 -21.16 6.32 9.64
N PRO A 178 -21.01 5.65 10.81
CA PRO A 178 -22.15 5.12 11.56
C PRO A 178 -23.11 6.22 12.02
N THR A 179 -22.63 7.46 12.18
CA THR A 179 -23.46 8.60 12.58
C THR A 179 -24.49 8.92 11.50
N PHE A 180 -24.07 9.10 10.25
CA PHE A 180 -24.98 9.41 9.15
C PHE A 180 -25.75 8.18 8.64
N ALA A 181 -25.14 7.00 8.68
CA ALA A 181 -25.74 5.79 8.15
C ALA A 181 -26.86 5.23 9.04
N PHE A 182 -26.72 5.30 10.38
CA PHE A 182 -27.66 4.64 11.30
C PHE A 182 -28.13 5.49 12.46
N GLN A 183 -27.22 6.20 13.15
CA GLN A 183 -27.59 6.96 14.35
C GLN A 183 -28.58 8.08 14.03
N LEU A 184 -28.33 8.85 12.98
CA LEU A 184 -29.15 9.98 12.60
C LEU A 184 -30.54 9.56 12.05
N PRO A 185 -30.66 8.56 11.16
CA PRO A 185 -31.98 8.01 10.79
C PRO A 185 -32.80 7.54 12.00
N LEU A 186 -32.19 6.82 12.95
CA LEU A 186 -32.88 6.32 14.14
C LEU A 186 -33.34 7.45 15.05
N GLN A 187 -32.48 8.46 15.24
CA GLN A 187 -32.81 9.65 16.04
C GLN A 187 -34.01 10.40 15.44
N LEU A 188 -33.95 10.70 14.14
CA LEU A 188 -35.00 11.45 13.45
C LEU A 188 -36.33 10.70 13.42
N ALA A 189 -36.30 9.38 13.25
CA ALA A 189 -37.49 8.54 13.29
C ALA A 189 -38.12 8.51 14.68
N ALA A 190 -37.32 8.38 15.75
CA ALA A 190 -37.80 8.41 17.12
C ALA A 190 -38.41 9.77 17.48
N GLU A 191 -37.73 10.88 17.16
CA GLU A 191 -38.21 12.23 17.42
C GLU A 191 -39.53 12.52 16.71
N ARG A 192 -39.64 12.13 15.42
CA ARG A 192 -40.87 12.31 14.63
C ARG A 192 -42.07 11.61 15.25
N GLU A 193 -41.94 10.33 15.61
CA GLU A 193 -43.08 9.56 16.11
C GLU A 193 -43.40 9.89 17.57
N ILE A 194 -42.40 10.27 18.39
CA ILE A 194 -42.65 10.85 19.72
C ILE A 194 -43.44 12.16 19.58
N ALA A 195 -43.05 13.05 18.66
CA ALA A 195 -43.76 14.30 18.43
C ALA A 195 -45.21 14.06 18.00
N ARG A 196 -45.45 13.17 17.03
CA ARG A 196 -46.81 12.79 16.58
C ARG A 196 -47.66 12.24 17.72
N ASN A 197 -47.10 11.37 18.55
CA ASN A 197 -47.81 10.78 19.68
C ASN A 197 -48.10 11.76 20.82
N LEU A 198 -47.26 12.79 21.02
CA LEU A 198 -47.48 13.84 22.02
C LEU A 198 -48.47 14.90 21.53
N ILE A 199 -48.44 15.24 20.24
CA ILE A 199 -49.34 16.21 19.60
C ILE A 199 -50.73 15.62 19.36
N GLY A 200 -50.82 14.30 19.12
CA GLY A 200 -52.07 13.62 18.79
C GLY A 200 -52.49 13.74 17.32
N ASP A 201 -51.59 14.21 16.45
CA ASP A 201 -51.80 14.30 15.00
C ASP A 201 -50.81 13.38 14.26
N SER A 202 -51.34 12.35 13.60
CA SER A 202 -50.57 11.39 12.80
C SER A 202 -50.04 12.00 11.50
N ASN A 203 -50.66 13.07 11.00
CA ASN A 203 -50.28 13.73 9.75
C ASN A 203 -49.27 14.87 9.96
N PHE A 204 -48.81 15.09 11.18
CA PHE A 204 -47.80 16.10 11.46
C PHE A 204 -46.54 15.90 10.58
N SER A 205 -46.19 16.94 9.81
CA SER A 205 -45.04 16.94 8.91
C SER A 205 -43.76 17.26 9.68
N TRP A 206 -42.86 16.29 9.79
CA TRP A 206 -41.55 16.44 10.44
C TRP A 206 -40.44 16.25 9.41
N ASN A 207 -39.99 17.36 8.81
CA ASN A 207 -38.94 17.36 7.79
C ASN A 207 -37.66 17.98 8.36
N VAL A 208 -36.60 17.19 8.43
CA VAL A 208 -35.27 17.65 8.86
C VAL A 208 -34.31 17.52 7.68
N PHE A 209 -33.66 18.63 7.33
CA PHE A 209 -32.65 18.68 6.27
C PHE A 209 -31.27 18.79 6.89
N LEU A 210 -30.34 18.03 6.34
CA LEU A 210 -28.96 18.02 6.78
C LEU A 210 -28.11 18.74 5.76
N ARG A 211 -27.24 19.61 6.26
CA ARG A 211 -26.29 20.39 5.47
C ARG A 211 -24.92 20.27 6.10
N GLU A 212 -23.94 19.85 5.31
CA GLU A 212 -22.54 19.87 5.70
C GLU A 212 -22.07 21.33 5.85
N PHE A 213 -21.04 21.58 6.65
CA PHE A 213 -20.44 22.91 6.68
C PHE A 213 -19.79 23.22 5.33
N ALA A 214 -19.85 24.48 4.91
CA ALA A 214 -19.05 24.95 3.78
C ALA A 214 -17.58 24.73 4.15
N HIS A 215 -16.86 23.99 3.31
CA HIS A 215 -15.45 23.70 3.52
C HIS A 215 -14.65 23.95 2.24
N PRO A 216 -13.41 24.47 2.36
CA PRO A 216 -12.50 24.51 1.23
C PRO A 216 -12.13 23.08 0.83
N ALA A 217 -11.63 22.89 -0.39
CA ALA A 217 -11.01 21.63 -0.76
C ALA A 217 -9.85 21.36 0.20
N THR A 218 -9.90 20.24 0.92
CA THR A 218 -8.72 19.80 1.67
C THR A 218 -7.60 19.50 0.68
N ALA A 219 -6.37 19.87 1.02
CA ALA A 219 -5.24 19.57 0.16
C ALA A 219 -5.15 18.04 -0.01
N PRO A 220 -5.03 17.54 -1.26
CA PRO A 220 -4.88 16.11 -1.49
C PRO A 220 -3.66 15.59 -0.73
N PHE A 221 -3.71 14.30 -0.39
CA PHE A 221 -2.57 13.55 0.11
C PHE A 221 -1.33 13.89 -0.72
N SER A 222 -0.29 14.44 -0.09
CA SER A 222 0.94 14.77 -0.80
C SER A 222 1.68 13.48 -1.11
N THR A 223 1.55 12.99 -2.34
CA THR A 223 2.27 11.81 -2.85
C THR A 223 3.78 11.92 -2.60
N VAL A 224 4.32 13.14 -2.74
CA VAL A 224 5.73 13.45 -2.47
C VAL A 224 6.09 13.32 -0.98
N SER A 225 5.15 13.53 -0.06
CA SER A 225 5.42 13.42 1.38
C SER A 225 5.41 11.97 1.87
N SER A 226 4.56 11.13 1.30
CA SER A 226 4.33 9.76 1.79
C SER A 226 5.18 8.73 1.06
N VAL A 227 5.29 8.87 -0.25
CA VAL A 227 5.94 7.90 -1.14
C VAL A 227 7.24 8.48 -1.70
N GLY A 228 7.33 9.81 -1.81
CA GLY A 228 8.52 10.51 -2.30
C GLY A 228 9.84 10.14 -1.60
N PRO A 229 9.92 10.02 -0.25
CA PRO A 229 11.18 9.67 0.40
C PRO A 229 11.79 8.34 -0.07
N THR A 230 10.95 7.31 -0.31
CA THR A 230 11.41 6.01 -0.83
C THR A 230 11.99 6.14 -2.24
N PHE A 231 11.35 6.94 -3.09
CA PHE A 231 11.83 7.17 -4.46
C PHE A 231 13.08 8.07 -4.50
N PHE A 232 13.16 9.09 -3.65
CA PHE A 232 14.36 9.93 -3.53
C PHE A 232 15.56 9.13 -3.03
N LEU A 233 15.34 8.24 -2.05
CA LEU A 233 16.37 7.29 -1.62
C LEU A 233 16.78 6.36 -2.76
N ALA A 234 15.83 5.84 -3.55
CA ALA A 234 16.14 5.00 -4.69
C ALA A 234 17.00 5.72 -5.74
N ILE A 235 16.71 7.00 -6.04
CA ILE A 235 17.52 7.84 -6.94
C ILE A 235 18.96 7.95 -6.42
N ALA A 236 19.13 8.29 -5.14
CA ALA A 236 20.44 8.43 -4.53
C ALA A 236 21.23 7.11 -4.52
N MET A 237 20.57 6.00 -4.15
CA MET A 237 21.20 4.69 -4.11
C MET A 237 21.57 4.16 -5.50
N PHE A 238 20.83 4.52 -6.54
CA PHE A 238 21.10 4.05 -7.89
C PHE A 238 22.49 4.50 -8.39
N ASN A 239 22.86 5.75 -8.12
CA ASN A 239 24.20 6.28 -8.41
C ASN A 239 25.27 5.53 -7.63
N PHE A 240 25.06 5.33 -6.33
CA PHE A 240 25.99 4.61 -5.47
C PHE A 240 26.28 3.18 -5.95
N VAL A 241 25.24 2.43 -6.36
CA VAL A 241 25.41 1.05 -6.83
C VAL A 241 26.26 0.98 -8.11
N LEU A 242 26.02 1.86 -9.08
CA LEU A 242 26.80 1.89 -10.32
C LEU A 242 28.28 2.24 -10.07
N GLN A 243 28.52 3.18 -9.16
CA GLN A 243 29.88 3.61 -8.80
C GLN A 243 30.63 2.52 -8.05
N MET A 244 29.98 1.87 -7.07
CA MET A 244 30.54 0.71 -6.39
C MET A 244 30.89 -0.41 -7.37
N SER A 245 30.03 -0.69 -8.36
CA SER A 245 30.33 -1.67 -9.40
C SER A 245 31.60 -1.30 -10.18
N SER A 246 31.76 -0.03 -10.58
CA SER A 246 32.95 0.41 -11.31
C SER A 246 34.24 0.31 -10.49
N LEU A 247 34.22 0.69 -9.22
CA LEU A 247 35.36 0.55 -8.31
C LEU A 247 35.73 -0.92 -8.08
N VAL A 248 34.72 -1.79 -7.94
CA VAL A 248 34.95 -3.24 -7.81
C VAL A 248 35.56 -3.81 -9.09
N THR A 249 35.09 -3.42 -10.28
CA THR A 249 35.70 -3.87 -11.54
C THR A 249 37.17 -3.42 -11.69
N GLU A 250 37.51 -2.19 -11.28
CA GLU A 250 38.92 -1.75 -11.28
C GLU A 250 39.78 -2.54 -10.30
N LYS A 251 39.21 -2.91 -9.14
CA LYS A 251 39.87 -3.72 -8.13
C LYS A 251 40.09 -5.16 -8.60
N GLU A 252 39.09 -5.77 -9.23
CA GLU A 252 39.16 -7.13 -9.81
C GLU A 252 40.25 -7.22 -10.89
N LEU A 253 40.33 -6.21 -11.75
CA LEU A 253 41.36 -6.12 -12.79
C LEU A 253 42.74 -5.71 -12.26
N LYS A 254 42.88 -5.45 -10.94
CA LYS A 254 44.10 -4.97 -10.28
C LYS A 254 44.68 -3.70 -10.92
N LEU A 255 43.82 -2.88 -11.56
CA LEU A 255 44.25 -1.71 -12.31
C LEU A 255 44.92 -0.67 -11.41
N ARG A 256 44.41 -0.47 -10.19
CA ARG A 256 45.03 0.42 -9.21
C ARG A 256 46.46 -0.02 -8.88
N GLN A 257 46.68 -1.31 -8.62
CA GLN A 257 48.01 -1.85 -8.30
C GLN A 257 48.99 -1.71 -9.48
N ALA A 258 48.51 -1.90 -10.71
CA ALA A 258 49.32 -1.67 -11.91
C ALA A 258 49.72 -0.20 -12.06
N MET A 259 48.78 0.74 -11.85
CA MET A 259 49.07 2.17 -11.96
C MET A 259 49.96 2.68 -10.82
N THR A 260 49.82 2.17 -9.59
CA THR A 260 50.73 2.53 -8.49
C THR A 260 52.15 2.02 -8.73
N MET A 261 52.33 0.82 -9.32
CA MET A 261 53.64 0.35 -9.76
C MET A 261 54.27 1.23 -10.86
N MET A 262 53.44 1.89 -11.67
CA MET A 262 53.89 2.87 -12.69
C MET A 262 54.13 4.27 -12.13
N GLY A 263 54.02 4.48 -10.81
CA GLY A 263 54.30 5.76 -10.15
C GLY A 263 53.09 6.70 -10.00
N LEU A 264 51.85 6.19 -10.11
CA LEU A 264 50.65 6.97 -9.81
C LEU A 264 50.55 7.26 -8.30
N TYR A 265 50.34 8.52 -7.92
CA TYR A 265 50.05 8.88 -6.54
C TYR A 265 48.67 8.38 -6.11
N ASP A 266 48.62 7.71 -4.94
CA ASP A 266 47.37 7.24 -4.34
C ASP A 266 46.39 8.40 -4.06
N SER A 267 46.91 9.57 -3.69
CA SER A 267 46.10 10.78 -3.47
C SER A 267 45.44 11.27 -4.75
N ALA A 268 46.14 11.25 -5.88
CA ALA A 268 45.58 11.64 -7.18
C ALA A 268 44.44 10.70 -7.61
N TYR A 269 44.58 9.40 -7.33
CA TYR A 269 43.53 8.40 -7.58
C TYR A 269 42.25 8.69 -6.79
N TRP A 270 42.35 8.84 -5.47
CA TRP A 270 41.18 9.07 -4.62
C TRP A 270 40.55 10.44 -4.87
N LEU A 271 41.36 11.47 -5.12
CA LEU A 271 40.87 12.82 -5.45
C LEU A 271 40.12 12.83 -6.80
N SER A 272 40.62 12.09 -7.80
CA SER A 272 39.91 11.87 -9.08
C SER A 272 38.54 11.25 -8.87
N TRP A 273 38.46 10.18 -8.07
CA TRP A 273 37.20 9.53 -7.76
C TRP A 273 36.25 10.44 -7.00
N LEU A 274 36.71 11.11 -5.94
CA LEU A 274 35.89 12.01 -5.13
C LEU A 274 35.30 13.15 -5.95
N ILE A 275 36.10 13.78 -6.83
CA ILE A 275 35.62 14.88 -7.69
C ILE A 275 34.65 14.36 -8.75
N TRP A 276 34.90 13.16 -9.29
CA TRP A 276 33.97 12.52 -10.22
C TRP A 276 32.63 12.22 -9.55
N GLU A 277 32.63 11.69 -8.32
CA GLU A 277 31.41 11.48 -7.53
C GLU A 277 30.68 12.79 -7.27
N ALA A 278 31.39 13.81 -6.78
CA ALA A 278 30.79 15.12 -6.50
C ALA A 278 30.14 15.74 -7.76
N PHE A 279 30.75 15.57 -8.93
CA PHE A 279 30.20 16.04 -10.20
C PHE A 279 28.91 15.29 -10.58
N ILE A 280 28.90 13.97 -10.46
CA ILE A 280 27.72 13.15 -10.77
C ILE A 280 26.58 13.43 -9.79
N THR A 281 26.87 13.56 -8.50
CA THR A 281 25.92 13.94 -7.45
C THR A 281 25.36 15.34 -7.66
N LEU A 282 26.19 16.29 -8.11
CA LEU A 282 25.75 17.63 -8.48
C LEU A 282 24.76 17.59 -9.64
N LEU A 283 25.09 16.83 -10.69
CA LEU A 283 24.22 16.67 -11.85
C LEU A 283 22.91 15.95 -11.48
N SER A 284 22.98 14.88 -10.68
CA SER A 284 21.84 14.11 -10.21
C SER A 284 20.88 14.99 -9.40
N SER A 285 21.38 15.66 -8.37
CA SER A 285 20.57 16.53 -7.51
C SER A 285 19.94 17.69 -8.30
N LEU A 286 20.66 18.29 -9.25
CA LEU A 286 20.10 19.28 -10.17
C LEU A 286 18.95 18.70 -11.00
N LEU A 287 19.13 17.51 -11.58
CA LEU A 287 18.11 16.84 -12.39
C LEU A 287 16.87 16.43 -11.57
N VAL A 288 17.05 15.98 -10.33
CA VAL A 288 15.92 15.68 -9.41
C VAL A 288 15.03 16.91 -9.23
N VAL A 289 15.64 18.07 -8.95
CA VAL A 289 14.90 19.32 -8.73
C VAL A 289 14.27 19.83 -10.03
N LEU A 290 15.02 19.81 -11.14
CA LEU A 290 14.51 20.25 -12.45
C LEU A 290 13.34 19.39 -12.93
N PHE A 291 13.46 18.06 -12.88
CA PHE A 291 12.36 17.16 -13.25
C PHE A 291 11.19 17.27 -12.27
N GLY A 292 11.46 17.54 -10.99
CA GLY A 292 10.41 17.82 -10.00
C GLY A 292 9.59 19.06 -10.31
N MET A 293 10.25 20.13 -10.75
CA MET A 293 9.57 21.32 -11.25
C MET A 293 8.86 21.07 -12.59
N MET A 294 9.48 20.30 -13.49
CA MET A 294 8.89 19.92 -14.78
C MET A 294 7.55 19.18 -14.62
N PHE A 295 7.47 18.22 -13.70
CA PHE A 295 6.24 17.49 -13.38
C PHE A 295 5.28 18.27 -12.46
N GLN A 296 5.57 19.54 -12.16
CA GLN A 296 4.70 20.46 -11.41
C GLN A 296 4.37 19.99 -9.98
N PHE A 297 5.30 19.33 -9.31
CA PHE A 297 5.10 18.94 -7.92
C PHE A 297 5.13 20.16 -6.99
N ARG A 298 4.09 20.31 -6.16
CA ARG A 298 3.99 21.41 -5.18
C ARG A 298 5.21 21.52 -4.26
N PHE A 299 5.82 20.40 -3.88
CA PHE A 299 7.03 20.37 -3.06
C PHE A 299 8.18 21.17 -3.70
N PHE A 300 8.44 21.00 -5.00
CA PHE A 300 9.53 21.68 -5.69
C PHE A 300 9.18 23.11 -6.11
N LEU A 301 7.89 23.40 -6.35
CA LEU A 301 7.44 24.74 -6.76
C LEU A 301 7.23 25.71 -5.59
N LYS A 302 6.93 25.21 -4.39
CA LYS A 302 6.62 26.05 -3.20
C LYS A 302 7.82 26.27 -2.29
N ASN A 303 8.84 25.42 -2.37
CA ASN A 303 10.08 25.60 -1.62
C ASN A 303 11.11 26.33 -2.48
N ASP A 304 12.08 26.98 -1.83
CA ASP A 304 13.18 27.65 -2.52
C ASP A 304 14.07 26.63 -3.25
N PHE A 305 14.41 26.95 -4.51
CA PHE A 305 15.19 26.06 -5.37
C PHE A 305 16.55 25.69 -4.76
N LEU A 306 17.28 26.67 -4.22
CA LEU A 306 18.62 26.44 -3.68
C LEU A 306 18.55 25.57 -2.43
N VAL A 307 17.56 25.80 -1.56
CA VAL A 307 17.37 24.98 -0.35
C VAL A 307 17.12 23.52 -0.73
N VAL A 308 16.18 23.26 -1.64
CA VAL A 308 15.85 21.89 -2.06
C VAL A 308 17.04 21.22 -2.77
N PHE A 309 17.71 21.94 -3.67
CA PHE A 309 18.92 21.46 -4.34
C PHE A 309 20.02 21.09 -3.35
N PHE A 310 20.34 21.96 -2.39
CA PHE A 310 21.37 21.69 -1.38
C PHE A 310 21.01 20.50 -0.49
N VAL A 311 19.73 20.33 -0.14
CA VAL A 311 19.29 19.17 0.65
C VAL A 311 19.57 17.87 -0.10
N PHE A 312 19.19 17.77 -1.38
CA PHE A 312 19.47 16.56 -2.17
C PHE A 312 20.97 16.36 -2.41
N PHE A 313 21.70 17.43 -2.75
CA PHE A 313 23.13 17.39 -2.98
C PHE A 313 23.92 16.92 -1.75
N LEU A 314 23.59 17.47 -0.57
CA LEU A 314 24.25 17.10 0.69
C LEU A 314 23.87 15.69 1.14
N PHE A 315 22.60 15.29 0.97
CA PHE A 315 22.15 13.93 1.26
C PHE A 315 22.92 12.89 0.43
N GLU A 316 23.15 13.15 -0.85
CA GLU A 316 23.89 12.27 -1.74
C GLU A 316 25.42 12.31 -1.49
N LEU A 317 25.98 13.44 -1.03
CA LEU A 317 27.42 13.58 -0.75
C LEU A 317 27.84 13.05 0.62
N ASN A 318 26.99 13.11 1.63
CA ASN A 318 27.35 12.78 3.00
C ASN A 318 26.17 12.15 3.75
N SER A 319 26.27 10.83 3.98
CA SER A 319 25.28 10.05 4.73
C SER A 319 25.27 10.33 6.24
N ASN A 320 26.16 11.20 6.76
CA ASN A 320 26.22 11.57 8.18
C ASN A 320 25.66 12.98 8.46
N PHE A 321 24.84 13.53 7.57
CA PHE A 321 24.18 14.79 7.84
C PHE A 321 23.05 14.63 8.86
N SER A 322 23.35 14.93 10.13
CA SER A 322 22.39 15.05 11.22
C SER A 322 21.72 16.42 11.18
N TRP A 323 20.45 16.47 10.79
CA TRP A 323 19.62 17.66 10.91
C TRP A 323 18.64 17.49 12.07
N ASN A 324 18.92 18.14 13.19
CA ASN A 324 18.05 18.16 14.36
C ASN A 324 16.94 19.20 14.15
N VAL A 325 15.82 18.79 13.54
CA VAL A 325 14.61 19.61 13.46
C VAL A 325 13.75 19.29 14.67
N PHE A 326 13.65 20.24 15.60
CA PHE A 326 12.72 20.16 16.71
C PHE A 326 11.36 20.65 16.25
N LEU A 327 10.48 19.73 15.86
CA LEU A 327 9.06 20.02 15.67
C LEU A 327 8.35 19.83 17.00
N ARG A 328 7.61 20.85 17.44
CA ARG A 328 6.74 20.79 18.60
C ARG A 328 5.32 20.57 18.08
N GLU A 329 4.78 19.37 18.30
CA GLU A 329 3.41 19.05 17.90
C GLU A 329 2.41 19.89 18.69
N PHE A 330 1.40 20.40 17.99
CA PHE A 330 0.22 20.96 18.63
C PHE A 330 -0.59 19.84 19.28
N ALA A 331 -1.25 20.12 20.40
CA ALA A 331 -2.16 19.17 21.01
C ALA A 331 -3.27 18.79 20.03
N HIS A 332 -3.30 17.52 19.62
CA HIS A 332 -4.35 16.93 18.79
C HIS A 332 -4.87 15.66 19.47
N PRO A 333 -6.13 15.27 19.23
CA PRO A 333 -6.64 14.00 19.74
C PRO A 333 -5.81 12.83 19.21
N ALA A 334 -5.74 11.75 20.00
CA ALA A 334 -5.08 10.52 19.59
C ALA A 334 -5.84 9.90 18.41
N THR A 335 -5.37 10.13 17.19
CA THR A 335 -5.82 9.39 16.02
C THR A 335 -5.31 7.95 16.13
N ALA A 336 -6.13 6.97 15.75
CA ALA A 336 -5.73 5.56 15.77
C ALA A 336 -4.37 5.40 15.06
N PRO A 337 -3.41 4.68 15.66
CA PRO A 337 -2.07 4.58 15.10
C PRO A 337 -2.13 3.98 13.70
N PHE A 338 -1.46 4.64 12.76
CA PHE A 338 -1.16 4.14 11.43
C PHE A 338 -0.63 2.71 11.54
N SER A 339 -1.35 1.73 10.98
CA SER A 339 -0.82 0.38 10.89
C SER A 339 0.25 0.36 9.80
N THR A 340 1.51 0.57 10.18
CA THR A 340 2.67 0.57 9.27
C THR A 340 2.71 -0.67 8.37
N VAL A 341 2.25 -1.82 8.91
CA VAL A 341 2.20 -3.09 8.19
C VAL A 341 1.07 -3.12 7.14
N SER A 342 -0.01 -2.36 7.34
CA SER A 342 -1.16 -2.35 6.39
C SER A 342 -0.93 -1.42 5.21
N SER A 343 -0.15 -0.35 5.40
CA SER A 343 0.10 0.70 4.40
C SER A 343 1.46 0.57 3.71
N VAL A 344 2.51 0.21 4.44
CA VAL A 344 3.89 0.10 3.92
C VAL A 344 4.34 -1.36 3.85
N GLY A 345 3.78 -2.24 4.69
CA GLY A 345 4.11 -3.66 4.73
C GLY A 345 4.06 -4.37 3.38
N PRO A 346 3.06 -4.14 2.51
CA PRO A 346 3.03 -4.81 1.20
C PRO A 346 4.26 -4.51 0.34
N THR A 347 4.82 -3.30 0.42
CA THR A 347 6.04 -2.91 -0.32
C THR A 347 7.24 -3.74 0.14
N PHE A 348 7.40 -3.89 1.45
CA PHE A 348 8.48 -4.68 2.02
C PHE A 348 8.28 -6.18 1.77
N PHE A 349 7.05 -6.68 1.83
CA PHE A 349 6.75 -8.08 1.52
C PHE A 349 7.09 -8.43 0.06
N LEU A 350 6.78 -7.53 -0.88
CA LEU A 350 7.23 -7.68 -2.26
C LEU A 350 8.76 -7.67 -2.35
N ALA A 351 9.43 -6.72 -1.70
CA ALA A 351 10.89 -6.61 -1.74
C ALA A 351 11.60 -7.87 -1.20
N ILE A 352 11.13 -8.40 -0.07
CA ILE A 352 11.68 -9.62 0.55
C ILE A 352 11.60 -10.80 -0.44
N ALA A 353 10.43 -11.04 -1.01
CA ALA A 353 10.22 -12.16 -1.92
C ALA A 353 10.89 -11.95 -3.29
N MET A 354 11.04 -10.71 -3.76
CA MET A 354 11.73 -10.38 -5.03
C MET A 354 13.25 -10.48 -4.95
N PHE A 355 13.84 -10.30 -3.78
CA PHE A 355 15.30 -10.37 -3.64
C PHE A 355 15.84 -11.77 -3.95
N ASN A 356 15.15 -12.81 -3.49
CA ASN A 356 15.48 -14.21 -3.82
C ASN A 356 15.45 -14.45 -5.33
N PHE A 357 14.41 -13.99 -6.02
CA PHE A 357 14.28 -14.10 -7.47
C PHE A 357 15.48 -13.50 -8.23
N VAL A 358 15.95 -12.30 -7.84
CA VAL A 358 17.08 -11.64 -8.53
C VAL A 358 18.37 -12.44 -8.36
N LEU A 359 18.62 -12.97 -7.15
CA LEU A 359 19.80 -13.79 -6.88
C LEU A 359 19.77 -15.13 -7.62
N GLN A 360 18.62 -15.81 -7.61
CA GLN A 360 18.41 -17.08 -8.31
C GLN A 360 18.60 -16.94 -9.83
N MET A 361 18.04 -15.88 -10.42
CA MET A 361 18.22 -15.64 -11.85
C MET A 361 19.68 -15.34 -12.19
N SER A 362 20.40 -14.62 -11.32
CA SER A 362 21.82 -14.36 -11.50
C SER A 362 22.65 -15.65 -11.44
N SER A 363 22.41 -16.53 -10.46
CA SER A 363 23.16 -17.78 -10.30
C SER A 363 22.94 -18.72 -11.49
N LEU A 364 21.70 -18.90 -11.95
CA LEU A 364 21.39 -19.70 -13.14
C LEU A 364 22.13 -19.18 -14.39
N VAL A 365 22.16 -17.85 -14.57
CA VAL A 365 22.86 -17.26 -15.71
C VAL A 365 24.37 -17.34 -15.53
N THR A 366 24.93 -17.28 -14.31
CA THR A 366 26.37 -17.52 -14.09
C THR A 366 26.78 -18.93 -14.49
N GLU A 367 26.02 -19.97 -14.13
CA GLU A 367 26.34 -21.34 -14.54
C GLU A 367 26.27 -21.53 -16.05
N LYS A 368 25.29 -20.87 -16.70
CA LYS A 368 25.15 -20.84 -18.15
C LYS A 368 26.32 -20.10 -18.81
N GLU A 369 26.73 -18.96 -18.28
CA GLU A 369 27.84 -18.14 -18.79
C GLU A 369 29.18 -18.89 -18.69
N LEU A 370 29.41 -19.58 -17.57
CA LEU A 370 30.58 -20.42 -17.35
C LEU A 370 30.49 -21.78 -18.07
N LYS A 371 29.39 -22.06 -18.77
CA LYS A 371 29.12 -23.32 -19.49
C LYS A 371 29.23 -24.57 -18.59
N LEU A 372 28.95 -24.43 -17.29
CA LEU A 372 29.09 -25.53 -16.33
C LEU A 372 28.15 -26.70 -16.65
N ARG A 373 26.93 -26.41 -17.10
CA ARG A 373 26.01 -27.46 -17.58
C ARG A 373 26.62 -28.28 -18.71
N GLN A 374 27.19 -27.62 -19.73
CA GLN A 374 27.80 -28.32 -20.87
C GLN A 374 28.98 -29.19 -20.43
N ALA A 375 29.80 -28.69 -19.49
CA ALA A 375 30.88 -29.47 -18.90
C ALA A 375 30.36 -30.71 -18.17
N MET A 376 29.30 -30.58 -17.36
CA MET A 376 28.71 -31.72 -16.65
C MET A 376 28.06 -32.73 -17.59
N THR A 377 27.39 -32.29 -18.67
CA THR A 377 26.85 -33.19 -19.69
C THR A 377 27.97 -33.97 -20.40
N MET A 378 29.12 -33.36 -20.67
CA MET A 378 30.30 -34.07 -21.21
C MET A 378 30.86 -35.11 -20.23
N MET A 379 30.71 -34.89 -18.93
CA MET A 379 31.09 -35.85 -17.88
C MET A 379 30.04 -36.96 -17.67
N GLY A 380 28.94 -36.95 -18.42
CA GLY A 380 27.89 -37.98 -18.38
C GLY A 380 26.68 -37.64 -17.50
N LEU A 381 26.53 -36.39 -17.02
CA LEU A 381 25.35 -35.98 -16.28
C LEU A 381 24.13 -35.86 -17.20
N TYR A 382 23.02 -36.51 -16.84
CA TYR A 382 21.74 -36.34 -17.53
C TYR A 382 21.19 -34.92 -17.36
N ASP A 383 20.71 -34.32 -18.45
CA ASP A 383 20.10 -32.99 -18.44
C ASP A 383 18.88 -32.89 -17.51
N SER A 384 18.09 -33.96 -17.40
CA SER A 384 16.94 -34.03 -16.49
C SER A 384 17.38 -33.97 -15.02
N ALA A 385 18.49 -34.62 -14.66
CA ALA A 385 19.02 -34.60 -13.30
C ALA A 385 19.50 -33.20 -12.90
N TYR A 386 20.12 -32.45 -13.83
CA TYR A 386 20.50 -31.06 -13.61
C TYR A 386 19.29 -30.16 -13.28
N TRP A 387 18.26 -30.20 -14.14
CA TRP A 387 17.08 -29.35 -13.95
C TRP A 387 16.24 -29.75 -12.73
N LEU A 388 16.12 -31.05 -12.44
CA LEU A 388 15.46 -31.53 -11.23
C LEU A 388 16.22 -31.12 -9.97
N SER A 389 17.56 -31.18 -9.98
CA SER A 389 18.37 -30.71 -8.84
C SER A 389 18.12 -29.24 -8.56
N TRP A 390 18.11 -28.40 -9.61
CA TRP A 390 17.81 -26.98 -9.49
C TRP A 390 16.40 -26.74 -8.98
N LEU A 391 15.40 -27.42 -9.54
CA LEU A 391 14.01 -27.25 -9.13
C LEU A 391 13.78 -27.68 -7.66
N ILE A 392 14.38 -28.79 -7.22
CA ILE A 392 14.27 -29.27 -5.84
C ILE A 392 14.94 -28.30 -4.87
N TRP A 393 16.16 -27.85 -5.21
CA TRP A 393 16.90 -26.90 -4.38
C TRP A 393 16.15 -25.58 -4.22
N GLU A 394 15.63 -25.04 -5.33
CA GLU A 394 14.87 -23.78 -5.29
C GLU A 394 13.54 -23.94 -4.58
N ALA A 395 12.82 -25.06 -4.79
CA ALA A 395 11.60 -25.33 -4.05
C ALA A 395 11.86 -25.43 -2.53
N PHE A 396 12.99 -26.00 -2.11
CA PHE A 396 13.39 -26.06 -0.71
C PHE A 396 13.70 -24.67 -0.14
N ILE A 397 14.45 -23.84 -0.86
CA ILE A 397 14.75 -22.46 -0.43
C ILE A 397 13.48 -21.61 -0.35
N THR A 398 12.57 -21.72 -1.32
CA THR A 398 11.26 -21.05 -1.32
C THR A 398 10.37 -21.53 -0.16
N LEU A 399 10.37 -22.83 0.13
CA LEU A 399 9.64 -23.38 1.28
C LEU A 399 10.17 -22.79 2.60
N LEU A 400 11.50 -22.75 2.76
CA LEU A 400 12.14 -22.23 3.97
C LEU A 400 11.93 -20.72 4.11
N SER A 401 12.10 -19.95 3.02
CA SER A 401 11.92 -18.50 2.98
C SER A 401 10.50 -18.10 3.39
N SER A 402 9.49 -18.63 2.70
CA SER A 402 8.09 -18.35 3.00
C SER A 402 7.70 -18.72 4.45
N LEU A 403 8.23 -19.84 4.98
CA LEU A 403 8.00 -20.24 6.36
C LEU A 403 8.64 -19.26 7.36
N LEU A 404 9.90 -18.85 7.12
CA LEU A 404 10.60 -17.89 7.97
C LEU A 404 9.92 -16.51 7.97
N VAL A 405 9.46 -16.01 6.82
CA VAL A 405 8.75 -14.73 6.73
C VAL A 405 7.50 -14.74 7.63
N VAL A 406 6.73 -15.81 7.60
CA VAL A 406 5.51 -15.93 8.43
C VAL A 406 5.85 -16.14 9.90
N LEU A 407 6.83 -17.00 10.24
CA LEU A 407 7.25 -17.23 11.61
C LEU A 407 7.82 -15.99 12.28
N PHE A 408 8.72 -15.26 11.60
CA PHE A 408 9.26 -14.00 12.12
C PHE A 408 8.16 -12.93 12.20
N GLY A 409 7.26 -12.88 11.22
CA GLY A 409 6.09 -12.00 11.28
C GLY A 409 5.22 -12.22 12.52
N MET A 410 5.04 -13.49 12.93
CA MET A 410 4.35 -13.85 14.18
C MET A 410 5.19 -13.57 15.42
N MET A 411 6.51 -13.81 15.38
CA MET A 411 7.43 -13.53 16.49
C MET A 411 7.43 -12.05 16.87
N PHE A 412 7.41 -11.16 15.88
CA PHE A 412 7.32 -9.70 16.08
C PHE A 412 5.90 -9.19 16.38
N GLN A 413 4.93 -10.09 16.56
CA GLN A 413 3.55 -9.77 16.96
C GLN A 413 2.82 -8.81 16.01
N PHE A 414 3.12 -8.87 14.70
CA PHE A 414 2.41 -8.05 13.73
C PHE A 414 0.97 -8.53 13.58
N ARG A 415 0.00 -7.61 13.74
CA ARG A 415 -1.44 -7.90 13.65
C ARG A 415 -1.83 -8.60 12.34
N PHE A 416 -1.14 -8.29 11.24
CA PHE A 416 -1.32 -8.94 9.94
C PHE A 416 -1.12 -10.47 9.98
N PHE A 417 -0.06 -10.93 10.63
CA PHE A 417 0.27 -12.36 10.73
C PHE A 417 -0.48 -13.07 11.87
N LEU A 418 -0.83 -12.34 12.94
CA LEU A 418 -1.55 -12.92 14.09
C LEU A 418 -3.06 -13.11 13.83
N LYS A 419 -3.68 -12.21 13.07
CA LYS A 419 -5.14 -12.22 12.87
C LYS A 419 -5.58 -13.08 11.68
N ASN A 420 -4.73 -13.26 10.68
CA ASN A 420 -4.99 -14.18 9.57
C ASN A 420 -4.55 -15.61 9.92
N ASP A 421 -5.21 -16.62 9.34
CA ASP A 421 -4.80 -18.01 9.54
C ASP A 421 -3.41 -18.26 8.91
N PHE A 422 -2.53 -18.91 9.68
CA PHE A 422 -1.15 -19.22 9.29
C PHE A 422 -1.03 -19.81 7.88
N LEU A 423 -1.84 -20.83 7.57
CA LEU A 423 -1.79 -21.53 6.28
C LEU A 423 -2.12 -20.60 5.10
N VAL A 424 -3.08 -19.68 5.27
CA VAL A 424 -3.48 -18.75 4.21
C VAL A 424 -2.30 -17.86 3.84
N VAL A 425 -1.68 -17.25 4.85
CA VAL A 425 -0.53 -16.35 4.64
C VAL A 425 0.66 -17.13 4.08
N PHE A 426 0.97 -18.30 4.63
CA PHE A 426 2.04 -19.17 4.15
C PHE A 426 1.89 -19.52 2.67
N PHE A 427 0.72 -20.00 2.23
CA PHE A 427 0.52 -20.36 0.83
C PHE A 427 0.56 -19.15 -0.11
N VAL A 428 0.12 -17.97 0.32
CA VAL A 428 0.22 -16.75 -0.50
C VAL A 428 1.68 -16.39 -0.78
N PHE A 429 2.56 -16.43 0.23
CA PHE A 429 3.99 -16.19 0.03
C PHE A 429 4.67 -17.33 -0.76
N PHE A 430 4.40 -18.59 -0.38
CA PHE A 430 5.00 -19.76 -1.02
C PHE A 430 4.67 -19.86 -2.51
N LEU A 431 3.40 -19.71 -2.89
CA LEU A 431 2.97 -19.78 -4.29
C LEU A 431 3.50 -18.60 -5.11
N PHE A 432 3.58 -17.40 -4.51
CA PHE A 432 4.18 -16.25 -5.15
C PHE A 432 5.67 -16.49 -5.45
N GLU A 433 6.45 -16.88 -4.44
CA GLU A 433 7.87 -17.18 -4.61
C GLU A 433 8.08 -18.31 -5.64
N LEU A 434 7.27 -19.37 -5.60
CA LEU A 434 7.35 -20.48 -6.57
C LEU A 434 7.06 -20.02 -8.01
N SER A 435 6.06 -19.14 -8.20
CA SER A 435 5.74 -18.58 -9.53
C SER A 435 6.89 -17.72 -10.08
N MET A 436 7.59 -17.01 -9.20
CA MET A 436 8.74 -16.18 -9.56
C MET A 436 9.95 -17.03 -9.90
N THR A 437 10.18 -18.15 -9.21
CA THR A 437 11.19 -19.16 -9.60
C THR A 437 10.92 -19.69 -11.01
N GLY A 438 9.65 -19.99 -11.34
CA GLY A 438 9.26 -20.39 -12.71
C GLY A 438 9.58 -19.33 -13.76
N LEU A 439 9.28 -18.06 -13.44
CA LEU A 439 9.62 -16.91 -14.29
C LEU A 439 11.14 -16.73 -14.44
N ALA A 440 11.93 -16.99 -13.40
CA ALA A 440 13.39 -16.95 -13.44
C ALA A 440 13.96 -17.97 -14.41
N PHE A 441 13.50 -19.23 -14.34
CA PHE A 441 13.90 -20.28 -15.28
C PHE A 441 13.58 -19.90 -16.72
N MET A 442 12.37 -19.40 -16.99
CA MET A 442 11.98 -18.93 -18.33
C MET A 442 12.89 -17.80 -18.83
N LEU A 443 13.15 -16.78 -18.01
CA LEU A 443 13.98 -15.63 -18.41
C LEU A 443 15.46 -16.00 -18.57
N SER A 444 15.97 -16.92 -17.76
CA SER A 444 17.35 -17.42 -17.87
C SER A 444 17.65 -18.01 -19.26
N ALA A 445 16.64 -18.49 -19.98
CA ALA A 445 16.80 -19.01 -21.34
C ALA A 445 17.25 -17.90 -22.33
N PHE A 446 16.74 -16.68 -22.17
CA PHE A 446 17.01 -15.54 -23.06
C PHE A 446 18.25 -14.73 -22.68
N ILE A 447 18.73 -14.84 -21.44
CA ILE A 447 19.85 -14.04 -20.93
C ILE A 447 21.15 -14.85 -21.03
N SER A 448 22.22 -14.20 -21.50
CA SER A 448 23.54 -14.86 -21.70
C SER A 448 24.64 -14.41 -20.75
N LYS A 449 24.47 -13.27 -20.05
CA LYS A 449 25.45 -12.69 -19.13
C LYS A 449 24.85 -12.46 -17.75
N SER A 450 25.53 -12.85 -16.68
CA SER A 450 25.06 -12.73 -15.31
C SER A 450 24.82 -11.26 -14.89
N SER A 451 25.72 -10.36 -15.28
CA SER A 451 25.53 -8.91 -15.05
C SER A 451 24.26 -8.34 -15.72
N SER A 452 23.83 -8.93 -16.85
CA SER A 452 22.56 -8.56 -17.48
C SER A 452 21.37 -9.15 -16.74
N ALA A 453 21.52 -10.34 -16.13
CA ALA A 453 20.47 -10.97 -15.34
C ALA A 453 20.11 -10.12 -14.13
N THR A 454 21.09 -9.67 -13.35
CA THR A 454 20.82 -8.79 -12.19
C THR A 454 20.08 -7.52 -12.61
N THR A 455 20.48 -6.89 -13.72
CA THR A 455 19.81 -5.69 -14.26
C THR A 455 18.35 -5.95 -14.65
N VAL A 456 18.07 -7.07 -15.33
CA VAL A 456 16.71 -7.46 -15.71
C VAL A 456 15.87 -7.79 -14.47
N GLY A 457 16.46 -8.46 -13.47
CA GLY A 457 15.79 -8.81 -12.23
C GLY A 457 15.34 -7.56 -11.45
N PHE A 458 16.23 -6.57 -11.31
CA PHE A 458 15.87 -5.29 -10.70
C PHE A 458 14.85 -4.50 -11.53
N SER A 459 14.90 -4.59 -12.86
CA SER A 459 13.90 -3.95 -13.72
C SER A 459 12.50 -4.55 -13.49
N ILE A 460 12.41 -5.88 -13.38
CA ILE A 460 11.17 -6.59 -13.04
C ILE A 460 10.69 -6.23 -11.64
N PHE A 461 11.60 -6.12 -10.67
CA PHE A 461 11.27 -5.66 -9.31
C PHE A 461 10.64 -4.26 -9.33
N ILE A 462 11.23 -3.30 -10.06
CA ILE A 462 10.69 -1.95 -10.19
C ILE A 462 9.31 -1.96 -10.84
N VAL A 463 9.11 -2.73 -11.92
CA VAL A 463 7.79 -2.88 -12.55
C VAL A 463 6.79 -3.52 -11.58
N GLY A 464 7.20 -4.56 -10.84
CA GLY A 464 6.43 -5.19 -9.77
C GLY A 464 5.99 -4.19 -8.70
N PHE A 465 6.90 -3.33 -8.26
CA PHE A 465 6.60 -2.32 -7.27
C PHE A 465 5.58 -1.29 -7.78
N VAL A 466 5.74 -0.80 -9.00
CA VAL A 466 4.82 0.17 -9.60
C VAL A 466 3.43 -0.44 -9.80
N THR A 467 3.37 -1.64 -10.35
CA THR A 467 2.10 -2.34 -10.60
C THR A 467 1.39 -2.75 -9.31
N GLN A 468 2.12 -3.05 -8.24
CA GLN A 468 1.58 -3.22 -6.91
C GLN A 468 0.89 -1.95 -6.39
N LEU A 469 1.51 -0.78 -6.53
CA LEU A 469 0.88 0.48 -6.11
C LEU A 469 -0.40 0.77 -6.90
N VAL A 470 -0.39 0.51 -8.20
CA VAL A 470 -1.58 0.63 -9.06
C VAL A 470 -2.69 -0.33 -8.60
N THR A 471 -2.32 -1.56 -8.27
CA THR A 471 -3.25 -2.59 -7.76
C THR A 471 -3.88 -2.17 -6.44
N GLN A 472 -3.08 -1.64 -5.50
CA GLN A 472 -3.57 -1.11 -4.22
C GLN A 472 -4.44 0.14 -4.38
N ALA A 473 -4.23 0.91 -5.44
CA ALA A 473 -5.11 2.03 -5.80
C ALA A 473 -6.47 1.58 -6.37
N GLY A 474 -6.72 0.28 -6.50
CA GLY A 474 -8.02 -0.29 -6.90
C GLY A 474 -8.19 -0.55 -8.40
N PHE A 475 -7.12 -0.47 -9.19
CA PHE A 475 -7.11 -0.78 -10.63
C PHE A 475 -6.25 -2.02 -10.91
N PRO A 476 -6.66 -3.01 -11.71
CA PRO A 476 -7.90 -3.13 -12.50
C PRO A 476 -8.97 -4.05 -11.90
N TYR A 477 -8.82 -4.49 -10.65
CA TYR A 477 -9.71 -5.48 -10.04
C TYR A 477 -11.08 -4.94 -9.57
N SER A 478 -11.48 -3.75 -10.03
CA SER A 478 -12.82 -3.19 -9.78
C SER A 478 -13.84 -3.74 -10.76
N ASP A 479 -15.10 -3.83 -10.33
CA ASP A 479 -16.21 -4.44 -11.09
C ASP A 479 -16.47 -3.78 -12.44
N SER A 480 -16.04 -2.53 -12.62
CA SER A 480 -16.21 -1.75 -13.85
C SER A 480 -15.30 -2.17 -15.01
N ILE A 481 -14.25 -2.98 -14.77
CA ILE A 481 -13.23 -3.32 -15.77
C ILE A 481 -13.43 -4.74 -16.32
N SER A 482 -13.27 -4.94 -17.63
CA SER A 482 -13.48 -6.25 -18.29
C SER A 482 -12.66 -7.40 -17.67
N LYS A 483 -13.26 -8.60 -17.59
CA LYS A 483 -12.61 -9.82 -17.06
C LYS A 483 -11.32 -10.18 -17.84
N THR A 484 -11.32 -9.99 -19.16
CA THR A 484 -10.15 -10.26 -20.02
C THR A 484 -8.94 -9.40 -19.65
N PHE A 485 -9.15 -8.10 -19.38
CA PHE A 485 -8.05 -7.22 -18.98
C PHE A 485 -7.50 -7.60 -17.60
N ARG A 486 -8.37 -8.00 -16.66
CA ARG A 486 -7.95 -8.51 -15.34
C ARG A 486 -7.07 -9.76 -15.47
N ILE A 487 -7.45 -10.72 -16.32
CA ILE A 487 -6.67 -11.95 -16.55
C ILE A 487 -5.29 -11.62 -17.13
N ILE A 488 -5.22 -10.75 -18.14
CA ILE A 488 -3.96 -10.30 -18.74
C ILE A 488 -3.06 -9.64 -17.68
N TRP A 489 -3.65 -8.80 -16.82
CA TRP A 489 -2.93 -8.16 -15.73
C TRP A 489 -2.40 -9.18 -14.71
N SER A 490 -3.17 -10.24 -14.41
CA SER A 490 -2.79 -11.28 -13.44
C SER A 490 -1.68 -12.23 -13.91
N PHE A 491 -1.34 -12.28 -15.21
CA PHE A 491 -0.21 -13.08 -15.70
C PHE A 491 1.14 -12.62 -15.16
N PHE A 492 1.24 -11.37 -14.71
CA PHE A 492 2.44 -10.87 -14.05
C PHE A 492 2.33 -11.16 -12.54
N PRO A 493 3.12 -12.11 -11.99
CA PRO A 493 2.89 -12.63 -10.64
C PRO A 493 2.85 -11.62 -9.48
N PRO A 494 3.58 -10.48 -9.52
CA PRO A 494 3.45 -9.44 -8.50
C PRO A 494 2.04 -8.86 -8.36
N ASN A 495 1.23 -8.87 -9.43
CA ASN A 495 -0.12 -8.28 -9.43
C ASN A 495 -1.14 -9.05 -8.58
N PRO A 496 -1.34 -10.37 -8.77
CA PRO A 496 -2.22 -11.14 -7.90
C PRO A 496 -1.70 -11.20 -6.47
N PHE A 497 -0.37 -11.21 -6.27
CA PHE A 497 0.22 -11.13 -4.92
C PHE A 497 -0.12 -9.81 -4.21
N ALA A 498 0.03 -8.67 -4.89
CA ALA A 498 -0.36 -7.36 -4.37
C ALA A 498 -1.85 -7.30 -3.97
N GLN A 499 -2.72 -7.88 -4.80
CA GLN A 499 -4.16 -7.96 -4.50
C GLN A 499 -4.45 -8.88 -3.30
N ALA A 500 -3.77 -10.02 -3.18
CA ALA A 500 -3.91 -10.92 -2.03
C ALA A 500 -3.49 -10.23 -0.72
N LEU A 501 -2.38 -9.50 -0.73
CA LEU A 501 -1.93 -8.71 0.42
C LEU A 501 -2.93 -7.60 0.79
N TYR A 502 -3.51 -6.93 -0.20
CA TYR A 502 -4.55 -5.91 0.02
C TYR A 502 -5.76 -6.51 0.74
N ILE A 503 -6.30 -7.63 0.24
CA ILE A 503 -7.47 -8.30 0.83
C ILE A 503 -7.18 -8.80 2.25
N LEU A 504 -6.02 -9.41 2.49
CA LEU A 504 -5.60 -9.86 3.82
C LEU A 504 -5.42 -8.70 4.80
N SER A 505 -4.89 -7.57 4.32
CA SER A 505 -4.72 -6.35 5.13
C SER A 505 -6.07 -5.72 5.47
N GLU A 506 -6.97 -5.63 4.49
CA GLU A 506 -8.32 -5.08 4.68
C GLU A 506 -9.11 -5.90 5.71
N ALA A 507 -9.06 -7.23 5.62
CA ALA A 507 -9.74 -8.11 6.56
C ALA A 507 -9.29 -7.88 8.02
N VAL A 508 -7.99 -7.66 8.24
CA VAL A 508 -7.43 -7.37 9.57
C VAL A 508 -7.78 -5.96 10.04
N SER A 509 -7.82 -4.99 9.14
CA SER A 509 -8.19 -3.62 9.49
C SER A 509 -9.66 -3.49 9.90
N THR A 510 -10.51 -4.38 9.38
CA THR A 510 -11.96 -4.22 9.53
C THR A 510 -12.59 -5.11 10.60
N SER A 511 -11.99 -6.26 10.88
CA SER A 511 -12.48 -7.18 11.90
C SER A 511 -11.67 -7.04 13.19
N GLU A 512 -12.32 -6.62 14.27
CA GLU A 512 -11.66 -6.61 15.60
C GLU A 512 -11.34 -8.05 16.07
N VAL A 513 -12.16 -9.02 15.66
CA VAL A 513 -12.13 -10.38 16.20
C VAL A 513 -11.14 -11.29 15.45
N HIS A 514 -11.30 -11.53 14.14
CA HIS A 514 -10.46 -12.45 13.34
C HIS A 514 -10.36 -12.08 11.85
N GLY A 515 -9.17 -12.22 11.25
CA GLY A 515 -8.92 -12.07 9.81
C GLY A 515 -9.38 -13.26 8.97
N ILE A 516 -8.80 -13.43 7.77
CA ILE A 516 -9.19 -14.50 6.83
C ILE A 516 -8.75 -15.86 7.34
N ARG A 517 -9.69 -16.81 7.36
CA ARG A 517 -9.47 -18.19 7.83
C ARG A 517 -9.44 -19.18 6.67
N TRP A 518 -8.67 -20.25 6.82
CA TRP A 518 -8.53 -21.33 5.83
C TRP A 518 -9.88 -21.99 5.51
N SER A 519 -10.76 -22.10 6.50
CA SER A 519 -12.11 -22.67 6.33
C SER A 519 -13.03 -21.81 5.46
N LYS A 520 -12.78 -20.49 5.35
CA LYS A 520 -13.59 -19.53 4.60
C LYS A 520 -12.95 -19.07 3.28
N ARG A 521 -11.89 -19.75 2.83
CA ARG A 521 -11.09 -19.36 1.64
C ARG A 521 -11.85 -19.33 0.30
N GLY A 522 -13.00 -20.01 0.23
CA GLY A 522 -13.87 -20.06 -0.96
C GLY A 522 -15.18 -19.27 -0.81
N GLN A 523 -15.33 -18.48 0.26
CA GLN A 523 -16.50 -17.62 0.47
C GLN A 523 -16.13 -16.18 0.13
N CYS A 524 -16.88 -15.57 -0.79
CA CYS A 524 -16.80 -14.15 -1.04
C CYS A 524 -17.43 -13.34 0.10
N GLY A 525 -17.06 -12.06 0.20
CA GLY A 525 -17.71 -11.14 1.12
C GLY A 525 -19.21 -11.04 0.84
N PRO A 526 -20.04 -10.67 1.83
CA PRO A 526 -21.50 -10.78 1.74
C PRO A 526 -22.20 -9.98 0.61
N ASP A 527 -21.50 -9.14 -0.15
CA ASP A 527 -22.06 -8.32 -1.25
C ASP A 527 -21.31 -8.47 -2.60
N ASP A 528 -20.50 -9.52 -2.76
CA ASP A 528 -19.70 -9.71 -3.99
C ASP A 528 -20.18 -10.93 -4.78
N GLU A 529 -21.04 -10.70 -5.77
CA GLU A 529 -21.58 -11.74 -6.66
C GLU A 529 -20.53 -12.22 -7.69
N ASP A 530 -19.54 -11.39 -8.01
CA ASP A 530 -18.46 -11.72 -8.95
C ASP A 530 -17.25 -12.26 -8.17
N CYS A 531 -17.35 -13.51 -7.73
CA CYS A 531 -16.32 -14.23 -6.99
C CYS A 531 -15.14 -14.66 -7.89
N VAL A 532 -14.46 -13.70 -8.52
CA VAL A 532 -13.41 -13.90 -9.53
C VAL A 532 -12.04 -14.20 -8.89
N ILE A 533 -11.86 -13.92 -7.59
CA ILE A 533 -10.60 -14.13 -6.85
C ILE A 533 -10.90 -14.80 -5.51
N THR A 534 -11.08 -16.12 -5.54
CA THR A 534 -10.99 -16.98 -4.36
C THR A 534 -9.58 -17.55 -4.28
N ILE A 535 -9.05 -17.77 -3.07
CA ILE A 535 -7.73 -18.41 -2.86
C ILE A 535 -7.73 -19.86 -3.41
N VAL A 536 -8.93 -20.40 -3.67
CA VAL A 536 -9.17 -21.66 -4.36
C VAL A 536 -10.19 -21.39 -5.45
N CYS A 537 -9.88 -21.61 -6.73
CA CYS A 537 -10.88 -21.63 -7.79
C CYS A 537 -12.03 -22.56 -7.39
N ASN A 538 -13.20 -22.02 -7.07
CA ASN A 538 -14.41 -22.82 -7.08
C ASN A 538 -14.80 -22.99 -8.54
N ASN A 539 -14.25 -24.03 -9.19
CA ASN A 539 -14.86 -24.57 -10.39
C ASN A 539 -15.92 -25.57 -9.95
N LEU A 540 -17.17 -25.09 -9.85
CA LEU A 540 -18.40 -25.67 -10.42
C LEU A 540 -19.62 -24.92 -9.90
#